data_AF-A0A4R1V6N6-F1
#
_entry.id   AF-A0A4R1V6N6-F1
#
_cell.length_a   1.000
_cell.length_b   1.000
_cell.length_c   1.000
_cell.angle_alpha   90.00
_cell.angle_beta   90.00
_cell.angle_gamma   90.00
#
_symmetry.space_group_name_H-M   'P 1'
#
loop_
_entity.id
_entity.type
_entity.pdbx_description
1 polymer ?
#
loop_
_entity_poly.entity_id
_entity_poly.type
_entity_poly.pdbx_seq_one_letter_code
_entity_poly.pdbx_strand_id
1 'polypeptide(L)'
;MYKPFIALAALLSLPCTLQAKDKSERPFQFSVLEDDYQWDNDIEKTRTTLSREIPLGMSFWSALDILEKAGARCAGDRKDPAIARCVYSDWMTVHDFNRADLYWTAVVRLDDGKVGSLTLDRTVEEK
;
A
#
# COMPACT_ATOMS: atom_id res chain seq x y z
N MET A 1 -59.44 44.63 2.62
CA MET A 1 -58.78 44.32 1.32
C MET A 1 -57.49 45.13 1.32
N TYR A 2 -56.25 44.63 1.33
CA TYR A 2 -55.63 43.47 0.70
C TYR A 2 -54.65 42.75 1.67
N LYS A 3 -54.44 41.44 1.44
CA LYS A 3 -53.57 40.52 2.19
C LYS A 3 -52.07 40.77 1.95
N PRO A 4 -51.18 40.43 2.90
CA PRO A 4 -49.74 40.36 2.67
C PRO A 4 -49.35 39.05 1.98
N PHE A 5 -48.38 39.08 1.06
CA PHE A 5 -47.70 37.88 0.57
C PHE A 5 -46.22 37.99 0.94
N ILE A 6 -45.85 37.31 2.02
CA ILE A 6 -44.46 36.95 2.32
C ILE A 6 -44.21 35.64 1.57
N ALA A 7 -43.40 35.69 0.51
CA ALA A 7 -42.93 34.49 -0.17
C ALA A 7 -41.73 33.92 0.59
N LEU A 8 -41.98 32.86 1.34
CA LEU A 8 -40.99 32.08 2.08
C LEU A 8 -40.51 30.91 1.20
N ALA A 9 -39.19 30.74 1.15
CA ALA A 9 -38.44 29.49 0.96
C ALA A 9 -38.65 28.63 -0.32
N ALA A 10 -37.56 28.52 -1.09
CA ALA A 10 -37.13 27.25 -1.67
C ALA A 10 -35.59 27.23 -1.73
N LEU A 11 -34.95 27.01 -0.59
CA LEU A 11 -33.56 26.57 -0.54
C LEU A 11 -33.53 25.17 -1.15
N LEU A 12 -33.13 25.10 -2.42
CA LEU A 12 -32.84 23.86 -3.14
C LEU A 12 -31.69 23.13 -2.43
N SER A 13 -32.04 22.22 -1.53
CA SER A 13 -31.14 21.20 -1.00
C SER A 13 -30.83 20.21 -2.12
N LEU A 14 -29.85 20.56 -2.97
CA LEU A 14 -29.19 19.58 -3.82
C LEU A 14 -28.44 18.60 -2.91
N PRO A 15 -28.76 17.30 -2.90
CA PRO A 15 -27.86 16.33 -2.32
C PRO A 15 -26.62 16.30 -3.21
N CYS A 16 -25.57 16.97 -2.76
CA CYS A 16 -24.23 16.82 -3.32
C CYS A 16 -23.81 15.39 -3.03
N THR A 17 -24.20 14.46 -3.91
CA THR A 17 -23.59 13.14 -3.98
C THR A 17 -22.21 13.39 -4.57
N LEU A 18 -21.28 13.80 -3.70
CA LEU A 18 -19.85 13.78 -3.98
C LEU A 18 -19.47 12.30 -4.05
N GLN A 19 -19.80 11.67 -5.18
CA GLN A 19 -19.37 10.33 -5.47
C GLN A 19 -17.87 10.43 -5.67
N ALA A 20 -17.11 10.14 -4.59
CA ALA A 20 -15.68 9.93 -4.68
C ALA A 20 -15.50 8.89 -5.79
N LYS A 21 -15.00 9.37 -6.93
CA LYS A 21 -14.74 8.55 -8.11
C LYS A 21 -13.83 7.44 -7.61
N ASP A 22 -14.33 6.20 -7.59
CA ASP A 22 -13.55 5.01 -7.28
C ASP A 22 -12.27 5.13 -8.08
N LYS A 23 -11.18 5.41 -7.37
CA LYS A 23 -9.86 5.42 -7.97
C LYS A 23 -9.73 3.99 -8.45
N SER A 24 -9.59 3.80 -9.76
CA SER A 24 -9.28 2.49 -10.32
C SER A 24 -7.90 2.10 -9.78
N GLU A 25 -7.92 1.53 -8.59
CA GLU A 25 -6.78 1.08 -7.79
C GLU A 25 -6.43 -0.27 -8.37
N ARG A 26 -5.50 -0.27 -9.33
CA ARG A 26 -4.81 -1.52 -9.62
C ARG A 26 -4.28 -2.03 -8.27
N PRO A 27 -4.53 -3.31 -7.93
CA PRO A 27 -4.00 -3.87 -6.70
C PRO A 27 -2.49 -3.59 -6.61
N PHE A 28 -2.03 -3.23 -5.41
CA PHE A 28 -0.60 -3.10 -5.14
C PHE A 28 0.15 -4.35 -5.62
N GLN A 29 1.28 -4.15 -6.31
CA GLN A 29 2.14 -5.22 -6.81
C GLN A 29 3.60 -4.83 -6.61
N PHE A 30 4.42 -5.77 -6.13
CA PHE A 30 5.85 -5.54 -5.96
C PHE A 30 6.60 -5.32 -7.28
N SER A 31 6.13 -5.90 -8.38
CA SER A 31 6.70 -5.67 -9.72
C SER A 31 6.55 -4.20 -10.15
N VAL A 32 5.37 -3.61 -9.97
CA VAL A 32 5.13 -2.18 -10.26
C VAL A 32 5.99 -1.29 -9.35
N LEU A 33 6.13 -1.69 -8.09
CA LEU A 33 6.97 -0.98 -7.13
C LEU A 33 8.46 -1.01 -7.51
N GLU A 34 8.93 -2.13 -8.08
CA GLU A 34 10.28 -2.26 -8.63
C GLU A 34 10.47 -1.40 -9.87
N ASP A 35 9.51 -1.40 -10.80
CA ASP A 35 9.57 -0.56 -12.01
C ASP A 35 9.69 0.93 -11.65
N ASP A 36 8.88 1.39 -10.69
CA ASP A 36 8.94 2.76 -10.18
C ASP A 36 10.31 3.05 -9.50
N TYR A 37 10.81 2.11 -8.68
CA TYR A 37 12.11 2.26 -8.03
C TYR A 37 13.27 2.33 -9.03
N GLN A 38 13.24 1.53 -10.11
CA GLN A 38 14.28 1.60 -11.15
C GLN A 38 14.33 2.95 -11.86
N TRP A 39 13.17 3.60 -11.99
CA TRP A 39 13.07 4.92 -12.61
C TRP A 39 13.56 6.04 -11.68
N ASP A 40 13.13 6.04 -10.43
CA ASP A 40 13.38 7.15 -9.49
C ASP A 40 14.61 6.95 -8.61
N ASN A 41 15.05 5.70 -8.41
CA ASN A 41 16.07 5.28 -7.46
C ASN A 41 15.82 5.83 -6.03
N ASP A 42 14.56 5.85 -5.60
CA ASP A 42 14.11 6.47 -4.34
C ASP A 42 13.36 5.48 -3.45
N ILE A 43 14.06 4.95 -2.44
CA ILE A 43 13.49 4.00 -1.48
C ILE A 43 12.45 4.63 -0.56
N GLU A 44 12.52 5.94 -0.28
CA GLU A 44 11.55 6.63 0.58
C GLU A 44 10.23 6.85 -0.16
N LYS A 45 10.28 7.13 -1.47
CA LYS A 45 9.10 7.14 -2.32
C LYS A 45 8.42 5.76 -2.33
N THR A 46 9.18 4.69 -2.50
CA THR A 46 8.70 3.31 -2.44
C THR A 46 8.06 2.98 -1.08
N ARG A 47 8.72 3.31 0.04
CA ARG A 47 8.19 3.16 1.41
C ARG A 47 6.89 3.95 1.60
N THR A 48 6.82 5.15 1.04
CA THR A 48 5.63 5.99 1.07
C THR A 48 4.47 5.36 0.29
N THR A 49 4.74 4.80 -0.88
CA THR A 49 3.73 4.07 -1.68
C THR A 49 3.17 2.89 -0.88
N LEU A 50 4.04 2.04 -0.32
CA LEU A 50 3.59 0.91 0.50
C LEU A 50 2.78 1.38 1.72
N SER A 51 3.20 2.45 2.39
CA SER A 51 2.50 2.97 3.58
C SER A 51 1.12 3.57 3.28
N ARG A 52 0.84 3.95 2.02
CA ARG A 52 -0.51 4.37 1.61
C ARG A 52 -1.43 3.17 1.42
N GLU A 53 -0.90 2.06 0.92
CA GLU A 53 -1.64 0.81 0.73
C GLU A 53 -1.87 0.10 2.07
N ILE A 54 -0.88 0.16 2.98
CA ILE A 54 -0.91 -0.46 4.30
C ILE A 54 -0.68 0.63 5.37
N PRO A 55 -1.70 1.43 5.70
CA PRO A 55 -1.59 2.42 6.75
C PRO A 55 -1.48 1.78 8.14
N LEU A 56 -0.75 2.45 9.05
CA LEU A 56 -0.72 2.07 10.46
C LEU A 56 -2.14 2.05 11.04
N GLY A 57 -2.40 1.11 11.95
CA GLY A 57 -3.72 0.89 12.52
C GLY A 57 -4.69 0.08 11.65
N MET A 58 -4.32 -0.25 10.40
CA MET A 58 -5.01 -1.26 9.59
C MET A 58 -4.99 -2.62 10.30
N SER A 59 -5.96 -3.50 10.01
CA SER A 59 -5.91 -4.89 10.47
C SER A 59 -4.60 -5.56 10.01
N PHE A 60 -3.90 -6.21 10.94
CA PHE A 60 -2.67 -6.94 10.65
C PHE A 60 -2.89 -8.01 9.58
N TRP A 61 -3.98 -8.78 9.68
CA TRP A 61 -4.30 -9.84 8.72
C TRP A 61 -4.63 -9.32 7.32
N SER A 62 -5.30 -8.18 7.23
CA SER A 62 -5.55 -7.52 5.94
C SER A 62 -4.26 -7.02 5.30
N ALA A 63 -3.31 -6.50 6.09
CA ALA A 63 -2.00 -6.10 5.58
C ALA A 63 -1.23 -7.29 5.00
N LEU A 64 -1.26 -8.45 5.65
CA LEU A 64 -0.64 -9.67 5.12
C LEU A 64 -1.33 -10.13 3.82
N ASP A 65 -2.66 -10.12 3.76
CA ASP A 65 -3.42 -10.49 2.56
C ASP A 65 -3.09 -9.56 1.37
N ILE A 66 -2.94 -8.25 1.61
CA ILE A 66 -2.49 -7.29 0.58
C ILE A 66 -1.09 -7.66 0.07
N LEU A 67 -0.14 -7.94 0.96
CA LEU A 67 1.24 -8.29 0.60
C LEU A 67 1.32 -9.62 -0.14
N GLU A 68 0.54 -10.62 0.27
CA GLU A 68 0.47 -11.92 -0.41
C GLU A 68 -0.16 -11.82 -1.79
N LYS A 69 -1.25 -11.05 -1.93
CA LYS A 69 -1.87 -10.75 -3.24
C LYS A 69 -0.94 -9.96 -4.16
N ALA A 70 -0.05 -9.15 -3.59
CA ALA A 70 1.00 -8.44 -4.33
C ALA A 70 2.17 -9.33 -4.75
N GLY A 71 2.16 -10.62 -4.39
CA GLY A 71 3.15 -11.63 -4.81
C GLY A 71 4.19 -11.98 -3.76
N ALA A 72 4.14 -11.40 -2.55
CA ALA A 72 5.06 -11.78 -1.48
C ALA A 72 4.65 -13.11 -0.81
N ARG A 73 5.62 -13.76 -0.18
CA ARG A 73 5.37 -14.86 0.76
C ARG A 73 5.55 -14.34 2.17
N CYS A 74 4.50 -14.40 2.98
CA CYS A 74 4.52 -13.95 4.37
C CYS A 74 4.76 -15.11 5.34
N ALA A 75 5.60 -14.87 6.33
CA ALA A 75 5.83 -15.81 7.43
C ALA A 75 6.01 -15.03 8.74
N GLY A 76 5.47 -15.58 9.83
CA GLY A 76 5.75 -15.07 11.18
C GLY A 76 7.21 -15.29 11.57
N ASP A 77 7.79 -14.35 12.31
CA ASP A 77 9.13 -14.51 12.86
C ASP A 77 9.09 -15.48 14.04
N ARG A 78 10.01 -16.45 14.02
CA ARG A 78 10.06 -17.51 15.05
C ARG A 78 10.47 -16.97 16.42
N LYS A 79 11.23 -15.88 16.49
CA LYS A 79 11.72 -15.28 17.73
C LYS A 79 10.77 -14.24 18.27
N ASP A 80 10.07 -13.51 17.39
CA ASP A 80 9.03 -12.55 17.76
C ASP A 80 7.74 -12.82 16.97
N PRO A 81 6.75 -13.54 17.55
CA PRO A 81 5.48 -13.83 16.89
C PRO A 81 4.66 -12.58 16.54
N ALA A 82 4.99 -11.41 17.12
CA ALA A 82 4.37 -10.15 16.75
C ALA A 82 4.94 -9.56 15.46
N ILE A 83 5.87 -10.23 14.79
CA ILE A 83 6.46 -9.79 13.52
C ILE A 83 6.09 -10.78 12.42
N ALA A 84 5.62 -10.26 11.30
CA ALA A 84 5.57 -11.00 10.03
C ALA A 84 6.56 -10.39 9.04
N ARG A 85 7.29 -11.26 8.35
CA ARG A 85 8.18 -10.91 7.25
C ARG A 85 7.57 -11.42 5.96
N CYS A 86 7.35 -10.51 5.02
CA CYS A 86 6.80 -10.79 3.69
C CYS A 86 7.87 -10.51 2.64
N VAL A 87 8.26 -11.54 1.90
CA VAL A 87 9.33 -11.45 0.91
C VAL A 87 8.76 -11.67 -0.48
N TYR A 88 8.93 -10.68 -1.35
CA TYR A 88 8.81 -10.83 -2.79
C TYR A 88 10.20 -11.06 -3.38
N SER A 89 10.32 -12.02 -4.29
CA SER A 89 11.58 -12.35 -4.95
C SER A 89 11.39 -12.36 -6.46
N ASP A 90 12.32 -11.75 -7.18
CA ASP A 90 12.39 -11.79 -8.64
C ASP A 90 13.87 -11.87 -9.08
N TRP A 91 14.13 -11.78 -10.38
CA TRP A 91 15.47 -11.66 -10.92
C TRP A 91 15.57 -10.47 -11.86
N MET A 92 16.76 -9.92 -11.99
CA MET A 92 17.07 -8.84 -12.92
C MET A 92 18.42 -9.07 -13.59
N THR A 93 18.67 -8.32 -14.65
CA THR A 93 19.99 -8.25 -15.30
C THR A 93 20.73 -7.02 -14.79
N VAL A 94 21.97 -7.23 -14.33
CA VAL A 94 22.91 -6.19 -13.90
C VAL A 94 24.10 -6.21 -14.86
N HIS A 95 24.65 -5.04 -15.19
CA HIS A 95 25.78 -4.90 -16.12
C HIS A 95 25.57 -5.62 -17.47
N ASP A 96 24.36 -5.52 -18.02
CA ASP A 96 23.91 -6.04 -19.33
C ASP A 96 23.91 -7.57 -19.51
N PHE A 97 24.57 -8.34 -18.63
CA PHE A 97 24.74 -9.78 -18.82
C PHE A 97 24.65 -10.63 -17.56
N ASN A 98 24.81 -10.04 -16.37
CA ASN A 98 24.83 -10.80 -15.12
C ASN A 98 23.43 -10.90 -14.53
N ARG A 99 23.02 -12.11 -14.13
CA ARG A 99 21.76 -12.29 -13.42
C ARG A 99 21.98 -12.00 -11.93
N ALA A 100 21.15 -11.12 -11.38
CA ALA A 100 21.04 -10.91 -9.94
C ALA A 100 19.65 -11.31 -9.46
N ASP A 101 19.58 -11.81 -8.23
CA ASP A 101 18.30 -12.04 -7.55
C ASP A 101 17.90 -10.75 -6.81
N LEU A 102 16.65 -10.35 -6.97
CA LEU A 102 16.04 -9.17 -6.34
C LEU A 102 15.10 -9.62 -5.23
N TYR A 103 15.20 -8.96 -4.08
CA TYR A 103 14.31 -9.18 -2.95
C TYR A 103 13.72 -7.87 -2.45
N TRP A 104 12.40 -7.84 -2.33
CA TRP A 104 11.67 -6.83 -1.56
C TRP A 104 11.17 -7.46 -0.27
N THR A 105 11.56 -6.90 0.87
CA THR A 105 11.21 -7.43 2.19
C THR A 105 10.39 -6.40 2.95
N ALA A 106 9.10 -6.68 3.11
CA ALA A 106 8.23 -5.94 4.01
C ALA A 106 8.21 -6.60 5.39
N VAL A 107 8.35 -5.81 6.46
CA VAL A 107 8.23 -6.29 7.84
C VAL A 107 7.06 -5.57 8.50
N VAL A 108 6.07 -6.35 8.92
CA VAL A 108 4.85 -5.86 9.56
C VAL A 108 4.89 -6.26 11.04
N ARG A 109 4.73 -5.30 11.95
CA ARG A 109 4.58 -5.57 13.38
C ARG A 109 3.12 -5.52 13.77
N LEU A 110 2.67 -6.55 14.46
CA LEU A 110 1.39 -6.66 15.13
C LEU A 110 1.41 -5.82 16.42
N ASP A 111 0.44 -4.94 16.57
CA ASP A 111 0.13 -4.22 17.79
C ASP A 111 -1.40 -4.19 17.97
N ASP A 112 -1.89 -4.87 19.01
CA ASP A 112 -3.32 -5.00 19.34
C ASP A 112 -4.22 -5.36 18.13
N GLY A 113 -3.85 -6.41 17.38
CA GLY A 113 -4.60 -6.87 16.21
C GLY A 113 -4.39 -6.03 14.93
N LYS A 114 -3.59 -4.96 15.01
CA LYS A 114 -3.38 -3.98 13.95
C LYS A 114 -1.91 -3.89 13.54
N VAL A 115 -1.65 -3.16 12.46
CA VAL A 115 -0.30 -2.78 12.04
C VAL A 115 0.22 -1.69 12.97
N GLY A 116 1.16 -2.03 13.84
CA GLY A 116 1.85 -1.08 14.72
C GLY A 116 3.06 -0.42 14.04
N SER A 117 3.78 -1.17 13.19
CA SER A 117 4.85 -0.64 12.36
C SER A 117 4.96 -1.39 11.04
N LEU A 118 5.48 -0.70 10.02
CA LEU A 118 5.72 -1.24 8.69
C LEU A 118 7.08 -0.75 8.20
N THR A 119 7.94 -1.67 7.76
CA THR A 119 9.19 -1.32 7.08
C THR A 119 9.28 -2.04 5.74
N LEU A 120 10.07 -1.47 4.83
CA LEU A 120 10.35 -2.05 3.53
C LEU A 120 11.82 -1.83 3.18
N ASP A 121 12.47 -2.92 2.80
CA ASP A 121 13.84 -2.94 2.32
C ASP A 121 13.95 -3.65 0.97
N ARG A 122 14.96 -3.25 0.19
CA ARG A 122 15.31 -3.84 -1.10
C ARG A 122 16.72 -4.42 -1.00
N THR A 123 16.92 -5.61 -1.54
CA THR A 123 18.25 -6.24 -1.63
C THR A 123 18.43 -6.84 -3.02
N VAL A 124 19.62 -6.66 -3.58
CA VAL A 124 20.03 -7.28 -4.85
C VAL A 124 21.27 -8.10 -4.57
N GLU A 125 21.23 -9.38 -4.94
CA GLU A 125 22.33 -10.31 -4.77
C GLU A 125 22.81 -10.75 -6.16
N GLU A 126 24.01 -10.31 -6.53
CA GLU A 126 24.68 -10.74 -7.77
C GLU A 126 25.22 -12.17 -7.62
N LYS A 127 25.14 -12.95 -8.70
CA LYS A 127 25.68 -14.33 -8.77
C LYS A 127 27.00 -14.39 -9.53
#